data_AF-A0A034VC16-F1
#
_entry.id   AF-A0A034VC16-F1
#
_cell.length_a   1.000
_cell.length_b   1.000
_cell.length_c   1.000
_cell.angle_alpha   90.00
_cell.angle_beta   90.00
_cell.angle_gamma   90.00
#
_symmetry.space_group_name_H-M   'P 1'
#
loop_
_entity.id
_entity.type
_entity.pdbx_description
1 polymer ?
#
loop_
_entity_poly.entity_id
_entity_poly.type
_entity_poly.pdbx_seq_one_letter_code
_entity_poly.pdbx_strand_id
1 'polypeptide(L)'
;MPEHYGNRRDVEEYEIESDEEEDEMQGVGRRVQPSTSRRPSINDFEDMVDDPNLEDDDDELEVEEFEARSASASNARRPIRIVPDWTENAVQGEHFWKPTSASGDLCCLNEECIKSGQRMKCSACQLIAHQNCIPIVNEKTQLACKPTFRDVGVRQYREQSTTHHHWVHRKMEKGKCKQCGKAVQGKLFGSKEIVALSCAWCHEVYHNKESCFNQAKIGEECTLGNYAPIIVPPSWIVKLPTKGNFKSSIRVNNKTNVTITSSKKKGASKRQKQKEEKKEPRAFIVKPIPSPDVIPVIVFINPKSGGNQGVKLLGKFQHLLNPRQVFDLTQGGPKMGLELFRKAPNLRVLACGGDGTVGWVLSVLDMLNPPITPAPAVGVLPLGTGNDLARALGWGGGYTDEPVSKILREIGMSQCVLMDRWRLNVTPNREVEDDNVSRSKDNVPLNVINNYYSFGVDAHIALEFHEAR
;
A
#
# COMPACT_ATOMS: atom_id res chain seq x y z
N MET A 1 18.47 0.93 -66.33
CA MET A 1 17.72 1.53 -67.47
C MET A 1 16.24 1.50 -67.08
N PRO A 2 15.51 2.60 -67.30
CA PRO A 2 14.58 3.27 -66.35
C PRO A 2 13.14 2.71 -66.40
N GLU A 3 12.17 3.03 -65.53
CA GLU A 3 11.48 4.32 -65.40
C GLU A 3 10.65 4.51 -64.11
N HIS A 4 10.41 5.80 -63.83
CA HIS A 4 9.68 6.46 -62.75
C HIS A 4 8.21 6.06 -62.57
N TYR A 5 7.71 6.20 -61.34
CA TYR A 5 6.55 7.07 -61.04
C TYR A 5 6.64 7.55 -59.58
N GLY A 6 6.82 8.87 -59.41
CA GLY A 6 6.66 9.54 -58.13
C GLY A 6 5.18 9.76 -57.84
N ASN A 7 4.80 9.61 -56.56
CA ASN A 7 3.51 10.07 -56.08
C ASN A 7 3.74 10.96 -54.86
N ARG A 8 3.60 12.27 -55.07
CA ARG A 8 3.40 13.27 -54.02
C ARG A 8 2.07 12.94 -53.34
N ARG A 9 2.06 12.91 -52.01
CA ARG A 9 0.83 13.12 -51.24
C ARG A 9 1.05 14.32 -50.32
N ASP A 10 0.06 15.17 -50.39
CA ASP A 10 -0.03 16.50 -49.84
C ASP A 10 0.04 16.50 -48.31
N VAL A 11 0.72 17.52 -47.78
CA VAL A 11 0.73 17.87 -46.37
C VAL A 11 -0.43 18.85 -46.18
N GLU A 12 -1.49 18.43 -45.51
CA GLU A 12 -2.54 19.35 -45.04
C GLU A 12 -2.01 20.07 -43.79
N GLU A 13 -1.70 21.36 -43.94
CA GLU A 13 -1.53 22.31 -42.85
C GLU A 13 -2.89 22.54 -42.18
N TYR A 14 -2.99 22.25 -40.89
CA TYR A 14 -4.10 22.70 -40.05
C TYR A 14 -3.67 24.01 -39.37
N GLU A 15 -4.22 25.13 -39.84
CA GLU A 15 -4.21 26.40 -39.11
C GLU A 15 -5.14 26.27 -37.89
N ILE A 16 -4.62 26.59 -36.70
CA ILE A 16 -5.39 26.70 -35.46
C ILE A 16 -5.62 28.19 -35.23
N GLU A 17 -6.86 28.64 -35.44
CA GLU A 17 -7.33 29.96 -35.02
C GLU A 17 -7.39 30.02 -33.48
N SER A 18 -6.74 31.03 -32.91
CA SER A 18 -6.74 31.33 -31.48
C SER A 18 -7.87 32.31 -31.17
N ASP A 19 -8.94 31.82 -30.52
CA ASP A 19 -9.94 32.67 -29.88
C ASP A 19 -9.42 33.13 -28.51
N GLU A 20 -9.08 34.42 -28.42
CA GLU A 20 -8.81 35.14 -27.18
C GLU A 20 -10.15 35.54 -26.55
N GLU A 21 -10.54 34.89 -25.45
CA GLU A 21 -11.59 35.39 -24.55
C GLU A 21 -10.94 36.09 -23.35
N GLU A 22 -11.15 37.41 -23.28
CA GLU A 22 -10.85 38.28 -22.15
C GLU A 22 -11.87 38.05 -21.02
N ASP A 23 -11.42 37.56 -19.86
CA ASP A 23 -12.25 37.50 -18.64
C ASP A 23 -11.87 38.63 -17.67
N GLU A 24 -12.85 39.51 -17.44
CA GLU A 24 -12.81 40.68 -16.56
C GLU A 24 -12.57 40.31 -15.09
N MET A 25 -11.54 40.92 -14.49
CA MET A 25 -11.31 40.92 -13.04
C MET A 25 -12.24 41.92 -12.32
N GLN A 26 -13.26 41.43 -11.63
CA GLN A 26 -13.99 42.21 -10.62
C GLN A 26 -13.40 42.00 -9.22
N GLY A 27 -12.63 42.99 -8.77
CA GLY A 27 -12.07 43.07 -7.42
C GLY A 27 -13.12 43.50 -6.39
N VAL A 28 -13.37 42.65 -5.39
CA VAL A 28 -14.16 43.00 -4.20
C VAL A 28 -13.19 43.38 -3.08
N GLY A 29 -13.08 44.69 -2.81
CA GLY A 29 -12.30 45.25 -1.72
C GLY A 29 -12.87 44.86 -0.35
N ARG A 30 -12.02 44.30 0.53
CA ARG A 30 -12.31 44.16 1.96
C ARG A 30 -11.60 45.26 2.74
N ARG A 31 -12.44 46.08 3.37
CA ARG A 31 -12.14 47.18 4.28
C ARG A 31 -11.61 46.61 5.61
N VAL A 32 -10.41 47.03 6.01
CA VAL A 32 -9.85 46.81 7.35
C VAL A 32 -10.28 47.97 8.24
N GLN A 33 -10.85 47.68 9.41
CA GLN A 33 -10.86 48.58 10.56
C GLN A 33 -10.57 47.81 11.86
N PRO A 34 -9.92 48.44 12.84
CA PRO A 34 -9.32 47.78 14.00
C PRO A 34 -10.30 47.73 15.18
N SER A 35 -10.21 46.68 16.00
CA SER A 35 -10.87 46.66 17.31
C SER A 35 -9.87 46.33 18.41
N THR A 36 -9.93 47.17 19.43
CA THR A 36 -9.07 47.31 20.58
C THR A 36 -9.41 46.32 21.70
N SER A 37 -8.37 45.94 22.45
CA SER A 37 -8.30 45.72 23.91
C SER A 37 -9.38 44.88 24.64
N ARG A 38 -8.94 43.81 25.33
CA ARG A 38 -8.71 43.76 26.80
C ARG A 38 -8.60 42.31 27.30
N ARG A 39 -7.55 42.02 28.06
CA ARG A 39 -7.49 40.92 29.04
C ARG A 39 -8.29 41.32 30.30
N PRO A 40 -8.68 40.35 31.12
CA PRO A 40 -8.07 40.29 32.46
C PRO A 40 -7.67 38.88 32.90
N SER A 41 -6.68 38.85 33.80
CA SER A 41 -6.34 37.74 34.71
C SER A 41 -6.86 38.06 36.12
N ILE A 42 -6.99 37.01 36.95
CA ILE A 42 -6.66 36.84 38.39
C ILE A 42 -7.70 35.97 39.12
N ASN A 43 -7.24 34.81 39.64
CA ASN A 43 -7.18 34.35 41.06
C ASN A 43 -8.32 34.81 42.02
N ASP A 44 -8.78 34.10 43.06
CA ASP A 44 -8.46 32.88 43.83
C ASP A 44 -9.68 32.60 44.78
N PHE A 45 -9.55 31.64 45.70
CA PHE A 45 -10.36 31.21 46.89
C PHE A 45 -10.95 29.79 46.76
N GLU A 46 -10.32 28.74 47.32
CA GLU A 46 -10.33 28.25 48.74
C GLU A 46 -11.75 27.74 49.14
N ASP A 47 -12.01 26.54 49.69
CA ASP A 47 -11.34 25.81 50.78
C ASP A 47 -11.98 24.41 51.04
N MET A 48 -11.19 23.50 51.66
CA MET A 48 -11.54 22.49 52.71
C MET A 48 -12.57 21.35 52.41
N VAL A 49 -12.50 20.08 52.88
CA VAL A 49 -11.77 19.33 53.93
C VAL A 49 -11.96 17.80 53.73
N ASP A 50 -11.03 16.99 54.26
CA ASP A 50 -11.03 15.51 54.42
C ASP A 50 -12.09 14.96 55.42
N ASP A 51 -12.53 13.69 55.27
CA ASP A 51 -12.41 12.54 56.23
C ASP A 51 -13.21 11.28 55.76
N PRO A 52 -13.06 10.04 56.30
CA PRO A 52 -13.00 8.78 55.53
C PRO A 52 -14.03 7.73 56.02
N ASN A 53 -13.86 6.48 55.60
CA ASN A 53 -14.49 5.25 56.12
C ASN A 53 -16.00 5.08 55.95
N LEU A 54 -16.39 4.15 55.08
CA LEU A 54 -17.36 3.10 55.42
C LEU A 54 -16.96 1.81 54.68
N GLU A 55 -16.56 0.82 55.46
CA GLU A 55 -16.54 -0.60 55.10
C GLU A 55 -17.99 -1.07 54.98
N ASP A 56 -18.29 -1.89 53.98
CA ASP A 56 -19.34 -2.90 54.06
C ASP A 56 -19.03 -4.00 53.03
N ASP A 57 -18.79 -5.20 53.57
CA ASP A 57 -18.65 -6.48 52.87
C ASP A 57 -20.01 -6.91 52.33
N ASP A 58 -20.07 -7.34 51.06
CA ASP A 58 -21.10 -8.26 50.58
C ASP A 58 -20.48 -9.22 49.55
N ASP A 59 -20.34 -10.47 49.97
CA ASP A 59 -19.98 -11.64 49.17
C ASP A 59 -21.13 -12.01 48.22
N GLU A 60 -20.94 -11.93 46.89
CA GLU A 60 -21.80 -12.62 45.94
C GLU A 60 -21.03 -13.13 44.70
N LEU A 61 -20.59 -14.38 44.79
CA LEU A 61 -20.39 -15.39 43.73
C LEU A 61 -19.93 -14.91 42.34
N GLU A 62 -18.61 -14.84 42.13
CA GLU A 62 -18.01 -14.75 40.79
C GLU A 62 -18.18 -16.08 40.02
N VAL A 63 -18.98 -16.02 38.96
CA VAL A 63 -18.97 -16.99 37.87
C VAL A 63 -17.75 -16.62 37.00
N GLU A 64 -16.75 -17.50 36.92
CA GLU A 64 -15.54 -17.28 36.09
C GLU A 64 -15.91 -17.20 34.60
N GLU A 65 -16.28 -16.01 34.13
CA GLU A 65 -16.28 -15.65 32.72
C GLU A 65 -14.84 -15.30 32.34
N PHE A 66 -14.25 -16.14 31.49
CA PHE A 66 -12.89 -15.98 30.99
C PHE A 66 -12.82 -14.77 30.03
N GLU A 67 -12.88 -13.56 30.56
CA GLU A 67 -12.73 -12.33 29.79
C GLU A 67 -11.32 -12.26 29.23
N ALA A 68 -11.24 -12.13 27.90
CA ALA A 68 -10.06 -11.77 27.14
C ALA A 68 -9.62 -10.33 27.48
N ARG A 69 -9.08 -10.10 28.68
CA ARG A 69 -8.51 -8.83 29.12
C ARG A 69 -7.07 -8.69 28.64
N SER A 70 -6.90 -8.24 27.40
CA SER A 70 -5.82 -7.34 26.94
C SER A 70 -5.86 -7.13 25.42
N ALA A 71 -6.75 -6.25 24.94
CA ALA A 71 -6.64 -5.68 23.59
C ALA A 71 -7.47 -4.39 23.38
N SER A 72 -8.61 -4.23 24.06
CA SER A 72 -9.63 -3.23 23.69
C SER A 72 -9.22 -1.76 23.94
N ALA A 73 -8.54 -1.45 25.05
CA ALA A 73 -8.13 -0.07 25.36
C ALA A 73 -7.07 0.51 24.39
N SER A 74 -6.41 -0.32 23.58
CA SER A 74 -5.29 0.08 22.73
C SER A 74 -5.66 0.61 21.35
N ASN A 75 -6.90 0.38 20.86
CA ASN A 75 -7.29 0.69 19.48
C ASN A 75 -7.84 2.11 19.29
N ALA A 76 -8.42 2.72 20.33
CA ALA A 76 -9.08 4.03 20.22
C ALA A 76 -8.10 5.19 19.93
N ARG A 77 -6.85 5.11 20.43
CA ARG A 77 -5.83 6.17 20.34
C ARG A 77 -4.71 5.89 19.34
N ARG A 78 -4.90 4.96 18.41
CA ARG A 78 -3.85 4.61 17.44
C ARG A 78 -3.58 5.74 16.44
N PRO A 79 -2.32 5.93 16.02
CA PRO A 79 -1.99 6.87 14.96
C PRO A 79 -2.77 6.57 13.68
N ILE A 80 -3.32 7.63 13.08
CA ILE A 80 -3.94 7.56 11.76
C ILE A 80 -2.85 7.28 10.72
N ARG A 81 -3.02 6.19 9.97
CA ARG A 81 -2.09 5.78 8.92
C ARG A 81 -2.82 5.26 7.70
N ILE A 82 -2.21 5.43 6.53
CA ILE A 82 -2.67 4.89 5.25
C ILE A 82 -1.95 3.58 4.88
N VAL A 83 -0.78 3.32 5.46
CA VAL A 83 0.03 2.12 5.17
C VAL A 83 -0.16 1.05 6.25
N PRO A 84 -0.10 -0.25 5.89
CA PRO A 84 -0.17 -1.33 6.86
C PRO A 84 0.99 -1.35 7.86
N ASP A 85 0.67 -1.63 9.12
CA ASP A 85 1.65 -1.93 10.16
C ASP A 85 2.16 -3.38 10.00
N TRP A 86 3.48 -3.54 9.86
CA TRP A 86 4.17 -4.82 9.73
C TRP A 86 4.91 -5.25 11.00
N THR A 87 4.65 -4.59 12.13
CA THR A 87 5.24 -4.91 13.45
C THR A 87 4.31 -5.81 14.28
N GLU A 88 4.77 -6.29 15.45
CA GLU A 88 3.89 -7.02 16.39
C GLU A 88 2.64 -6.23 16.82
N ASN A 89 2.65 -4.90 16.69
CA ASN A 89 1.53 -4.04 17.07
C ASN A 89 0.37 -4.04 16.07
N ALA A 90 0.52 -4.66 14.91
CA ALA A 90 -0.51 -4.73 13.89
C ALA A 90 -1.82 -5.34 14.41
N VAL A 91 -2.96 -4.76 14.06
CA VAL A 91 -4.29 -5.19 14.53
C VAL A 91 -5.18 -5.62 13.36
N GLN A 92 -5.93 -6.69 13.58
CA GLN A 92 -6.91 -7.17 12.60
C GLN A 92 -8.09 -6.21 12.51
N GLY A 93 -8.55 -5.93 11.29
CA GLY A 93 -9.65 -5.00 11.07
C GLY A 93 -9.28 -3.51 11.16
N GLU A 94 -7.99 -3.18 11.20
CA GLU A 94 -7.53 -1.79 11.16
C GLU A 94 -7.87 -1.10 9.83
N HIS A 95 -8.31 0.16 9.91
CA HIS A 95 -8.59 1.01 8.76
C HIS A 95 -7.36 1.80 8.32
N PHE A 96 -7.28 2.07 7.02
CA PHE A 96 -6.18 2.80 6.37
C PHE A 96 -6.66 4.17 5.91
N TRP A 97 -6.62 5.14 6.80
CA TRP A 97 -7.28 6.43 6.63
C TRP A 97 -6.48 7.40 5.77
N LYS A 98 -7.19 8.10 4.87
CA LYS A 98 -6.68 9.27 4.16
C LYS A 98 -7.71 10.40 4.16
N PRO A 99 -7.29 11.67 4.09
CA PRO A 99 -8.21 12.78 3.90
C PRO A 99 -9.08 12.61 2.64
N THR A 100 -10.34 13.01 2.72
CA THR A 100 -11.25 13.10 1.57
C THR A 100 -11.95 14.45 1.57
N SER A 101 -12.03 15.06 0.39
CA SER A 101 -12.76 16.31 0.15
C SER A 101 -14.00 16.08 -0.72
N ALA A 102 -14.37 14.82 -0.98
CA ALA A 102 -15.48 14.52 -1.87
C ALA A 102 -16.81 15.03 -1.28
N SER A 103 -17.50 15.87 -2.05
CA SER A 103 -18.84 16.33 -1.71
C SER A 103 -19.78 15.13 -1.66
N GLY A 104 -20.56 15.02 -0.58
CA GLY A 104 -21.47 13.90 -0.35
C GLY A 104 -20.91 12.73 0.49
N ASP A 105 -19.62 12.71 0.82
CA ASP A 105 -19.06 11.70 1.73
C ASP A 105 -19.68 11.85 3.14
N LEU A 106 -20.43 10.84 3.59
CA LEU A 106 -21.10 10.82 4.89
C LEU A 106 -20.35 9.94 5.89
N CYS A 107 -20.19 10.45 7.12
CA CYS A 107 -19.66 9.65 8.23
C CYS A 107 -20.50 8.37 8.43
N CYS A 108 -19.84 7.24 8.65
CA CYS A 108 -20.49 5.96 8.88
C CYS A 108 -21.33 5.95 10.16
N LEU A 109 -20.93 6.71 11.18
CA LEU A 109 -21.72 6.89 12.40
C LEU A 109 -22.99 7.70 12.12
N ASN A 110 -24.09 7.32 12.77
CA ASN A 110 -25.40 7.95 12.62
C ASN A 110 -25.62 9.05 13.67
N GLU A 111 -26.03 8.65 14.86
CA GLU A 111 -26.36 9.55 15.98
C GLU A 111 -25.11 9.90 16.80
N GLU A 112 -24.22 8.93 17.01
CA GLU A 112 -22.91 9.08 17.69
C GLU A 112 -21.87 9.88 16.86
N CYS A 113 -22.26 10.44 15.72
CA CYS A 113 -21.35 11.22 14.91
C CYS A 113 -21.09 12.57 15.59
N ILE A 114 -19.83 12.82 15.97
CA ILE A 114 -19.37 14.08 16.58
C ILE A 114 -19.46 15.27 15.59
N LYS A 115 -19.53 15.00 14.28
CA LYS A 115 -19.58 16.02 13.20
C LYS A 115 -18.43 17.05 13.26
N SER A 116 -17.27 16.65 13.77
CA SER A 116 -16.09 17.51 13.95
C SER A 116 -14.83 16.85 13.42
N GLY A 117 -13.91 17.67 12.90
CA GLY A 117 -12.65 17.23 12.28
C GLY A 117 -12.76 16.98 10.78
N GLN A 118 -11.60 16.84 10.12
CA GLN A 118 -11.53 16.54 8.69
C GLN A 118 -12.17 15.19 8.37
N ARG A 119 -12.83 15.06 7.22
CA ARG A 119 -13.36 13.77 6.76
C ARG A 119 -12.22 12.88 6.26
N MET A 120 -12.25 11.65 6.73
CA MET A 120 -11.29 10.61 6.41
C MET A 120 -12.02 9.46 5.70
N LYS A 121 -11.34 8.88 4.71
CA LYS A 121 -11.82 7.70 3.97
C LYS A 121 -10.81 6.58 4.08
N CYS A 122 -11.27 5.39 4.46
CA CYS A 122 -10.42 4.21 4.48
C CYS A 122 -10.11 3.76 3.04
N SER A 123 -8.84 3.61 2.69
CA SER A 123 -8.43 3.20 1.34
C SER A 123 -8.82 1.76 1.01
N ALA A 124 -8.88 0.86 2.00
CA ALA A 124 -9.21 -0.54 1.79
C ALA A 124 -10.71 -0.78 1.58
N CYS A 125 -11.53 -0.39 2.56
CA CYS A 125 -12.97 -0.67 2.57
C CYS A 125 -13.85 0.52 2.16
N GLN A 126 -13.26 1.69 1.89
CA GLN A 126 -13.97 2.92 1.49
C GLN A 126 -14.94 3.47 2.55
N LEU A 127 -14.88 3.00 3.81
CA LEU A 127 -15.63 3.57 4.92
C LEU A 127 -15.21 5.02 5.15
N ILE A 128 -16.16 5.88 5.50
CA ILE A 128 -15.92 7.30 5.75
C ILE A 128 -16.19 7.60 7.23
N ALA A 129 -15.34 8.38 7.86
CA ALA A 129 -15.54 8.88 9.22
C ALA A 129 -14.94 10.29 9.33
N HIS A 130 -15.45 11.12 10.24
CA HIS A 130 -14.67 12.29 10.65
C HIS A 130 -13.46 11.83 11.46
N GLN A 131 -12.37 12.59 11.42
CA GLN A 131 -11.15 12.30 12.17
C GLN A 131 -11.42 12.06 13.66
N ASN A 132 -12.26 12.90 14.28
CA ASN A 132 -12.62 12.78 15.70
C ASN A 132 -13.61 11.63 15.97
N CYS A 133 -14.24 11.06 14.94
CA CYS A 133 -15.10 9.88 15.06
C CYS A 133 -14.34 8.55 14.95
N ILE A 134 -13.09 8.55 14.47
CA ILE A 134 -12.29 7.32 14.29
C ILE A 134 -12.16 6.49 15.58
N PRO A 135 -11.94 7.07 16.78
CA PRO A 135 -11.89 6.29 18.01
C PRO A 135 -13.16 5.45 18.25
N ILE A 136 -14.34 6.05 18.08
CA ILE A 136 -15.65 5.37 18.21
C ILE A 136 -15.80 4.28 17.14
N VAL A 137 -15.34 4.54 15.91
CA VAL A 137 -15.34 3.54 14.83
C VAL A 137 -14.45 2.34 15.18
N ASN A 138 -13.31 2.56 15.81
CA ASN A 138 -12.36 1.51 16.17
C ASN A 138 -12.84 0.62 17.34
N GLU A 139 -13.73 1.13 18.18
CA GLU A 139 -14.37 0.35 19.26
C GLU A 139 -15.48 -0.57 18.75
N LYS A 140 -16.03 -0.29 17.57
CA LYS A 140 -17.14 -1.02 16.97
C LYS A 140 -16.67 -2.14 16.06
N THR A 141 -16.74 -3.38 16.53
CA THR A 141 -16.34 -4.58 15.78
C THR A 141 -17.09 -4.74 14.45
N GLN A 142 -18.36 -4.35 14.39
CA GLN A 142 -19.19 -4.32 13.18
C GLN A 142 -18.75 -3.28 12.13
N LEU A 143 -17.90 -2.32 12.52
CA LEU A 143 -17.31 -1.32 11.64
C LEU A 143 -15.83 -1.62 11.34
N ALA A 144 -15.29 -2.74 11.80
CA ALA A 144 -13.91 -3.14 11.50
C ALA A 144 -13.68 -3.23 9.99
N CYS A 145 -12.44 -2.99 9.55
CA CYS A 145 -12.04 -3.09 8.16
C CYS A 145 -11.89 -4.55 7.70
N LYS A 146 -11.68 -4.75 6.39
CA LYS A 146 -11.40 -6.06 5.81
C LYS A 146 -10.10 -6.64 6.42
N PRO A 147 -10.10 -7.88 6.93
CA PRO A 147 -8.90 -8.46 7.55
C PRO A 147 -7.80 -8.64 6.51
N THR A 148 -6.59 -8.12 6.73
CA THR A 148 -5.51 -8.17 5.73
C THR A 148 -4.50 -9.29 5.96
N PHE A 149 -4.59 -9.94 7.12
CA PHE A 149 -3.71 -11.01 7.59
C PHE A 149 -4.48 -11.85 8.62
N ARG A 150 -3.84 -12.90 9.13
CA ARG A 150 -4.35 -13.73 10.22
C ARG A 150 -3.50 -13.65 11.46
N ASP A 151 -4.20 -13.58 12.59
CA ASP A 151 -3.63 -13.64 13.93
C ASP A 151 -3.94 -15.01 14.55
N VAL A 152 -3.34 -16.06 13.99
CA VAL A 152 -3.50 -17.45 14.47
C VAL A 152 -2.14 -18.03 14.84
N GLY A 153 -2.13 -18.88 15.87
CA GLY A 153 -0.94 -19.62 16.28
C GLY A 153 -0.32 -20.37 15.09
N VAL A 154 1.02 -20.43 15.05
CA VAL A 154 1.81 -20.94 13.91
C VAL A 154 1.51 -22.41 13.55
N ARG A 155 0.69 -23.13 14.33
CA ARG A 155 0.26 -24.51 14.08
C ARG A 155 -1.12 -24.63 13.40
N GLN A 156 -2.01 -23.65 13.54
CA GLN A 156 -3.38 -23.66 12.98
C GLN A 156 -3.50 -22.89 11.66
N TYR A 157 -2.41 -22.28 11.16
CA TYR A 157 -2.44 -21.41 9.98
C TYR A 157 -2.89 -22.08 8.66
N ARG A 158 -2.89 -23.43 8.58
CA ARG A 158 -3.37 -24.17 7.40
C ARG A 158 -4.84 -24.58 7.46
N GLU A 159 -5.48 -24.48 8.62
CA GLU A 159 -6.81 -25.05 8.84
C GLU A 159 -7.94 -24.18 8.27
N GLN A 160 -7.72 -22.88 8.21
CA GLN A 160 -8.58 -22.00 7.45
C GLN A 160 -7.84 -21.72 6.14
N SER A 161 -8.34 -22.03 4.96
CA SER A 161 -7.75 -21.56 3.69
C SER A 161 -8.56 -20.43 3.06
N THR A 162 -9.79 -20.26 3.56
CA THR A 162 -10.85 -19.53 2.89
C THR A 162 -10.86 -18.06 3.30
N THR A 163 -11.34 -17.23 2.39
CA THR A 163 -11.60 -15.81 2.62
C THR A 163 -13.10 -15.60 2.53
N HIS A 164 -13.69 -14.98 3.53
CA HIS A 164 -15.13 -14.70 3.54
C HIS A 164 -15.39 -13.29 2.98
N HIS A 165 -16.63 -13.04 2.56
CA HIS A 165 -17.02 -11.70 2.15
C HIS A 165 -16.88 -10.72 3.31
N HIS A 166 -16.37 -9.52 3.02
CA HIS A 166 -16.36 -8.41 3.97
C HIS A 166 -17.36 -7.36 3.50
N TRP A 167 -18.61 -7.49 3.94
CA TRP A 167 -19.71 -6.61 3.57
C TRP A 167 -19.62 -5.28 4.30
N VAL A 168 -19.62 -4.18 3.55
CA VAL A 168 -19.62 -2.82 4.08
C VAL A 168 -20.96 -2.18 3.77
N HIS A 169 -21.63 -1.65 4.80
CA HIS A 169 -22.84 -0.87 4.64
C HIS A 169 -22.54 0.49 3.98
N ARG A 170 -23.29 0.83 2.94
CA ARG A 170 -23.11 2.03 2.12
C ARG A 170 -24.32 2.94 2.21
N LYS A 171 -24.09 4.19 2.63
CA LYS A 171 -25.09 5.27 2.52
C LYS A 171 -25.20 5.83 1.10
N MET A 172 -24.16 5.62 0.31
CA MET A 172 -24.09 5.96 -1.10
C MET A 172 -23.17 4.94 -1.77
N GLU A 173 -23.62 4.38 -2.89
CA GLU A 173 -22.85 3.44 -3.70
C GLU A 173 -23.20 3.66 -5.17
N LYS A 174 -22.18 3.60 -6.03
CA LYS A 174 -22.36 3.64 -7.48
C LYS A 174 -22.28 2.22 -8.03
N GLY A 175 -22.99 1.94 -9.12
CA GLY A 175 -22.95 0.64 -9.79
C GLY A 175 -24.30 -0.07 -9.82
N LYS A 176 -24.28 -1.36 -10.16
CA LYS A 176 -25.47 -2.20 -10.32
C LYS A 176 -25.51 -3.29 -9.26
N CYS A 177 -26.71 -3.54 -8.72
CA CYS A 177 -26.94 -4.65 -7.80
C CYS A 177 -26.75 -5.98 -8.54
N LYS A 178 -25.96 -6.90 -7.97
CA LYS A 178 -25.68 -8.20 -8.58
C LYS A 178 -26.92 -9.10 -8.66
N GLN A 179 -27.86 -9.00 -7.70
CA GLN A 179 -29.07 -9.83 -7.70
C GLN A 179 -30.10 -9.40 -8.75
N CYS A 180 -30.43 -8.10 -8.81
CA CYS A 180 -31.54 -7.61 -9.64
C CYS A 180 -31.09 -6.85 -10.90
N GLY A 181 -29.79 -6.61 -11.07
CA GLY A 181 -29.20 -5.89 -12.21
C GLY A 181 -29.47 -4.37 -12.25
N LYS A 182 -30.34 -3.86 -11.38
CA LYS A 182 -30.73 -2.44 -11.34
C LYS A 182 -29.65 -1.60 -10.68
N ALA A 183 -29.53 -0.34 -11.10
CA ALA A 183 -28.61 0.62 -10.50
C ALA A 183 -28.92 0.82 -9.01
N VAL A 184 -27.88 0.97 -8.19
CA VAL A 184 -28.04 1.47 -6.82
C VAL A 184 -28.24 2.96 -6.91
N GLN A 185 -29.47 3.40 -6.66
CA GLN A 185 -29.79 4.82 -6.58
C GLN A 185 -29.43 5.31 -5.17
N GLY A 186 -28.58 6.33 -5.09
CA GLY A 186 -28.44 7.11 -3.87
C GLY A 186 -29.77 7.80 -3.57
N LYS A 187 -30.18 7.84 -2.31
CA LYS A 187 -31.27 8.74 -1.90
C LYS A 187 -30.80 10.19 -2.02
N LEU A 188 -31.75 11.11 -2.24
CA LEU A 188 -31.51 12.56 -2.29
C LEU A 188 -30.66 13.05 -1.10
N PHE A 189 -29.96 14.17 -1.31
CA PHE A 189 -28.98 14.77 -0.42
C PHE A 189 -29.33 14.65 1.08
N GLY A 190 -28.41 14.07 1.87
CA GLY A 190 -28.48 14.07 3.34
C GLY A 190 -29.16 12.86 4.00
N SER A 191 -29.70 11.90 3.24
CA SER A 191 -30.22 10.66 3.82
C SER A 191 -29.10 9.85 4.50
N LYS A 192 -29.30 9.49 5.77
CA LYS A 192 -28.37 8.65 6.55
C LYS A 192 -28.63 7.14 6.38
N GLU A 193 -29.59 6.76 5.56
CA GLU A 193 -30.00 5.37 5.39
C GLU A 193 -28.98 4.57 4.59
N ILE A 194 -28.80 3.31 4.96
CA ILE A 194 -27.97 2.37 4.18
C ILE A 194 -28.75 1.96 2.93
N VAL A 195 -28.22 2.27 1.75
CA VAL A 195 -28.84 1.96 0.45
C VAL A 195 -28.31 0.67 -0.16
N ALA A 196 -27.09 0.25 0.21
CA ALA A 196 -26.44 -0.93 -0.34
C ALA A 196 -25.46 -1.60 0.61
N LEU A 197 -25.16 -2.87 0.33
CA LEU A 197 -24.02 -3.60 0.87
C LEU A 197 -23.03 -3.87 -0.26
N SER A 198 -21.76 -3.59 0.00
CA SER A 198 -20.67 -3.71 -0.97
C SER A 198 -19.52 -4.50 -0.36
N CYS A 199 -19.05 -5.56 -1.03
CA CYS A 199 -17.97 -6.39 -0.52
C CYS A 199 -16.61 -5.72 -0.77
N ALA A 200 -15.79 -5.54 0.26
CA ALA A 200 -14.47 -4.91 0.12
C ALA A 200 -13.40 -5.80 -0.55
N TRP A 201 -13.73 -7.06 -0.85
CA TRP A 201 -12.86 -8.01 -1.55
C TRP A 201 -13.27 -8.21 -3.01
N CYS A 202 -14.44 -8.81 -3.27
CA CYS A 202 -14.89 -9.07 -4.65
C CYS A 202 -15.59 -7.89 -5.32
N HIS A 203 -15.87 -6.82 -4.57
CA HIS A 203 -16.53 -5.58 -5.06
C HIS A 203 -17.95 -5.79 -5.58
N GLU A 204 -18.57 -6.91 -5.21
CA GLU A 204 -19.99 -7.13 -5.48
C GLU A 204 -20.84 -6.17 -4.64
N VAL A 205 -21.89 -5.66 -5.27
CA VAL A 205 -22.82 -4.71 -4.68
C VAL A 205 -24.22 -5.28 -4.71
N TYR A 206 -24.94 -5.12 -3.61
CA TYR A 206 -26.34 -5.48 -3.48
C TYR A 206 -27.13 -4.32 -2.89
N HIS A 207 -28.40 -4.16 -3.27
CA HIS A 207 -29.30 -3.26 -2.56
C HIS A 207 -29.50 -3.75 -1.13
N ASN A 208 -29.65 -2.81 -0.19
CA ASN A 208 -30.02 -3.12 1.18
C ASN A 208 -31.52 -3.44 1.30
N LYS A 209 -31.94 -4.56 0.71
CA LYS A 209 -33.30 -5.09 0.71
C LYS A 209 -33.21 -6.60 0.76
N GLU A 210 -34.09 -7.26 1.52
CA GLU A 210 -34.08 -8.72 1.66
C GLU A 210 -34.19 -9.47 0.32
N SER A 211 -34.93 -8.91 -0.64
CA SER A 211 -35.05 -9.46 -2.01
C SER A 211 -33.75 -9.41 -2.83
N CYS A 212 -32.77 -8.60 -2.42
CA CYS A 212 -31.47 -8.47 -3.08
C CYS A 212 -30.34 -9.07 -2.24
N PHE A 213 -30.37 -8.87 -0.92
CA PHE A 213 -29.35 -9.31 0.02
C PHE A 213 -30.00 -10.08 1.17
N ASN A 214 -29.80 -11.40 1.20
CA ASN A 214 -30.21 -12.27 2.30
C ASN A 214 -29.05 -12.43 3.30
N GLN A 215 -29.35 -12.52 4.59
CA GLN A 215 -28.41 -12.76 5.68
C GLN A 215 -27.50 -13.97 5.47
N ALA A 216 -27.97 -15.01 4.76
CA ALA A 216 -27.14 -16.17 4.40
C ALA A 216 -25.84 -15.78 3.65
N LYS A 217 -25.83 -14.65 2.93
CA LYS A 217 -24.67 -14.13 2.19
C LYS A 217 -23.50 -13.69 3.07
N ILE A 218 -23.72 -13.50 4.37
CA ILE A 218 -22.66 -13.07 5.29
C ILE A 218 -21.69 -14.21 5.58
N GLY A 219 -22.17 -15.45 5.58
CA GLY A 219 -21.34 -16.64 5.79
C GLY A 219 -20.71 -17.21 4.51
N GLU A 220 -21.05 -16.69 3.33
CA GLU A 220 -20.52 -17.18 2.06
C GLU A 220 -19.02 -16.90 1.91
N GLU A 221 -18.32 -17.81 1.25
CA GLU A 221 -16.92 -17.62 0.87
C GLU A 221 -16.81 -16.63 -0.30
N CYS A 222 -15.85 -15.72 -0.18
CA CYS A 222 -15.56 -14.72 -1.19
C CYS A 222 -14.56 -15.27 -2.21
N THR A 223 -14.95 -15.25 -3.47
CA THR A 223 -14.08 -15.63 -4.60
C THR A 223 -13.07 -14.55 -4.97
N LEU A 224 -12.99 -13.44 -4.22
CA LEU A 224 -12.13 -12.26 -4.48
C LEU A 224 -12.42 -11.52 -5.81
N GLY A 225 -13.46 -11.93 -6.54
CA GLY A 225 -13.94 -11.25 -7.75
C GLY A 225 -12.94 -11.25 -8.90
N ASN A 226 -13.00 -10.21 -9.73
CA ASN A 226 -12.24 -10.14 -11.00
C ASN A 226 -10.71 -10.09 -10.81
N TYR A 227 -10.22 -9.81 -9.60
CA TYR A 227 -8.79 -9.69 -9.31
C TYR A 227 -8.27 -10.88 -8.49
N ALA A 228 -9.04 -11.96 -8.35
CA ALA A 228 -8.67 -13.14 -7.57
C ALA A 228 -7.27 -13.70 -7.89
N PRO A 229 -6.85 -13.81 -9.17
CA PRO A 229 -5.51 -14.32 -9.50
C PRO A 229 -4.36 -13.49 -8.93
N ILE A 230 -4.55 -12.17 -8.82
CA ILE A 230 -3.50 -11.23 -8.43
C ILE A 230 -3.55 -10.82 -6.95
N ILE A 231 -4.68 -11.07 -6.26
CA ILE A 231 -4.84 -10.78 -4.84
C ILE A 231 -4.11 -11.85 -4.02
N VAL A 232 -3.32 -11.40 -3.05
CA VAL A 232 -2.80 -12.25 -1.98
C VAL A 232 -3.84 -12.27 -0.87
N PRO A 233 -4.55 -13.40 -0.67
CA PRO A 233 -5.60 -13.48 0.32
C PRO A 233 -5.02 -13.30 1.73
N PRO A 234 -5.83 -12.82 2.69
CA PRO A 234 -5.42 -12.69 4.10
C PRO A 234 -4.91 -14.01 4.68
N SER A 235 -5.39 -15.15 4.15
CA SER A 235 -5.00 -16.49 4.55
C SER A 235 -3.52 -16.80 4.33
N TRP A 236 -2.86 -16.11 3.40
CA TRP A 236 -1.44 -16.29 3.14
C TRP A 236 -0.56 -15.50 4.11
N ILE A 237 -1.08 -14.43 4.71
CA ILE A 237 -0.28 -13.51 5.53
C ILE A 237 -0.54 -13.82 7.00
N VAL A 238 0.47 -14.37 7.68
CA VAL A 238 0.37 -14.83 9.07
C VAL A 238 1.18 -13.91 9.96
N LYS A 239 0.53 -13.30 10.96
CA LYS A 239 1.21 -12.62 12.06
C LYS A 239 1.76 -13.66 13.02
N LEU A 240 3.01 -13.46 13.43
CA LEU A 240 3.71 -14.35 14.35
C LEU A 240 3.50 -13.85 15.79
N PRO A 241 3.25 -14.75 16.76
CA PRO A 241 3.14 -14.36 18.16
C PRO A 241 4.42 -13.69 18.69
N THR A 242 4.26 -12.72 19.58
CA THR A 242 5.37 -12.05 20.27
C THR A 242 6.16 -13.05 21.12
N LYS A 243 7.49 -12.96 21.10
CA LYS A 243 8.35 -13.89 21.86
C LYS A 243 8.11 -13.69 23.37
N GLY A 244 7.49 -14.70 23.99
CA GLY A 244 7.10 -14.71 25.41
C GLY A 244 6.06 -15.81 25.72
N ASN A 245 5.22 -16.13 24.73
CA ASN A 245 4.09 -17.07 24.89
C ASN A 245 4.30 -18.49 24.32
N PHE A 246 5.53 -18.95 24.06
CA PHE A 246 5.76 -20.35 23.67
C PHE A 246 6.90 -21.01 24.43
N LYS A 247 6.55 -21.90 25.37
CA LYS A 247 7.35 -23.07 25.70
C LYS A 247 7.20 -24.08 24.54
N SER A 248 8.35 -24.40 23.93
CA SER A 248 8.64 -25.54 23.05
C SER A 248 8.37 -25.48 21.54
N SER A 249 9.47 -25.73 20.80
CA SER A 249 9.56 -26.48 19.53
C SER A 249 9.31 -25.81 18.17
N ILE A 250 9.66 -24.53 18.00
CA ILE A 250 9.96 -24.01 16.65
C ILE A 250 11.47 -23.77 16.54
N ARG A 251 12.22 -24.84 16.21
CA ARG A 251 13.46 -24.65 15.47
C ARG A 251 13.06 -24.41 14.02
N VAL A 252 13.34 -23.20 13.53
CA VAL A 252 13.32 -22.89 12.10
C VAL A 252 14.30 -23.85 11.42
N ASN A 253 13.78 -24.91 10.81
CA ASN A 253 14.60 -25.95 10.23
C ASN A 253 15.09 -25.50 8.84
N ASN A 254 16.12 -24.65 8.82
CA ASN A 254 16.95 -24.48 7.63
C ASN A 254 17.94 -25.65 7.59
N LYS A 255 17.51 -26.81 7.10
CA LYS A 255 18.41 -27.90 6.72
C LYS A 255 18.54 -27.92 5.20
N THR A 256 19.67 -27.44 4.72
CA THR A 256 20.28 -27.90 3.48
C THR A 256 20.60 -29.38 3.63
N ASN A 257 20.07 -30.19 2.73
CA ASN A 257 20.43 -31.61 2.65
C ASN A 257 21.87 -31.74 2.17
N VAL A 258 22.78 -32.11 3.07
CA VAL A 258 24.06 -32.72 2.69
C VAL A 258 24.02 -34.14 3.24
N THR A 259 23.96 -35.09 2.32
CA THR A 259 23.95 -36.53 2.54
C THR A 259 25.20 -36.94 3.33
N ILE A 260 24.99 -37.64 4.43
CA ILE A 260 26.05 -38.24 5.25
C ILE A 260 26.43 -39.58 4.61
N THR A 261 27.67 -39.70 4.14
CA THR A 261 28.37 -40.99 4.08
C THR A 261 29.49 -40.96 5.11
N SER A 262 29.41 -41.87 6.06
CA SER A 262 30.33 -42.07 7.19
C SER A 262 31.70 -42.58 6.74
N SER A 263 32.78 -41.98 7.23
CA SER A 263 34.03 -42.67 7.63
C SER A 263 34.95 -41.75 8.44
N LYS A 264 35.53 -42.33 9.50
CA LYS A 264 36.34 -41.74 10.58
C LYS A 264 37.67 -41.11 10.08
N LYS A 265 38.09 -39.98 10.67
CA LYS A 265 39.37 -39.84 11.43
C LYS A 265 39.58 -38.42 11.98
N LYS A 266 40.30 -38.37 13.11
CA LYS A 266 40.61 -37.23 13.98
C LYS A 266 41.53 -36.20 13.31
N GLY A 267 41.34 -34.92 13.65
CA GLY A 267 42.29 -33.84 13.37
C GLY A 267 41.77 -32.52 13.91
N ALA A 268 42.42 -32.00 14.96
CA ALA A 268 42.08 -30.72 15.58
C ALA A 268 42.46 -29.56 14.64
N SER A 269 41.52 -28.68 14.34
CA SER A 269 41.80 -27.41 13.68
C SER A 269 40.80 -26.36 14.17
N LYS A 270 41.33 -25.31 14.83
CA LYS A 270 40.59 -24.14 15.29
C LYS A 270 39.88 -23.51 14.09
N ARG A 271 38.56 -23.66 14.01
CA ARG A 271 37.70 -22.93 13.08
C ARG A 271 37.21 -21.65 13.75
N GLN A 272 37.59 -20.51 13.20
CA GLN A 272 37.04 -19.20 13.53
C GLN A 272 35.51 -19.26 13.46
N LYS A 273 34.88 -18.94 14.58
CA LYS A 273 33.43 -18.83 14.73
C LYS A 273 32.99 -17.59 13.97
N GLN A 274 32.50 -17.76 12.74
CA GLN A 274 31.75 -16.73 12.04
C GLN A 274 30.58 -16.30 12.93
N LYS A 275 30.54 -15.00 13.21
CA LYS A 275 29.50 -14.34 13.99
C LYS A 275 28.22 -14.42 13.16
N GLU A 276 27.36 -15.42 13.42
CA GLU A 276 26.01 -15.46 12.84
C GLU A 276 25.32 -14.13 13.18
N GLU A 277 25.01 -13.35 12.15
CA GLU A 277 24.14 -12.17 12.29
C GLU A 277 22.82 -12.64 12.90
N LYS A 278 22.52 -12.11 14.09
CA LYS A 278 21.30 -12.38 14.83
C LYS A 278 20.14 -11.85 13.98
N LYS A 279 19.52 -12.69 13.14
CA LYS A 279 18.34 -12.31 12.34
C LYS A 279 17.29 -11.75 13.28
N GLU A 280 16.91 -10.50 13.06
CA GLU A 280 15.84 -9.84 13.80
C GLU A 280 14.55 -10.69 13.75
N PRO A 281 13.81 -10.75 14.86
CA PRO A 281 12.55 -11.47 14.90
C PRO A 281 11.57 -10.84 13.89
N ARG A 282 11.08 -11.63 12.94
CA ARG A 282 10.06 -11.21 11.98
C ARG A 282 8.68 -11.30 12.64
N ALA A 283 7.89 -10.23 12.58
CA ALA A 283 6.51 -10.23 13.07
C ALA A 283 5.52 -10.91 12.09
N PHE A 284 5.90 -11.07 10.82
CA PHE A 284 5.04 -11.65 9.79
C PHE A 284 5.75 -12.68 8.93
N ILE A 285 4.98 -13.62 8.40
CA ILE A 285 5.41 -14.54 7.34
C ILE A 285 4.30 -14.68 6.29
N VAL A 286 4.70 -14.69 5.02
CA VAL A 286 3.80 -15.05 3.92
C VAL A 286 3.97 -16.54 3.63
N LYS A 287 2.87 -17.29 3.67
CA LYS A 287 2.78 -18.72 3.38
C LYS A 287 1.77 -18.94 2.26
N PRO A 288 2.21 -18.86 1.01
CA PRO A 288 1.37 -19.08 -0.16
C PRO A 288 0.78 -20.48 -0.16
N ILE A 289 -0.44 -20.60 -0.68
CA ILE A 289 -1.07 -21.86 -1.02
C ILE A 289 -0.87 -22.04 -2.52
N PRO A 290 -0.03 -22.99 -2.98
CA PRO A 290 0.26 -23.17 -4.39
C PRO A 290 -1.01 -23.44 -5.20
N SER A 291 -1.18 -22.70 -6.29
CA SER A 291 -2.17 -22.93 -7.33
C SER A 291 -1.57 -22.48 -8.67
N PRO A 292 -1.85 -23.15 -9.79
CA PRO A 292 -1.39 -22.69 -11.10
C PRO A 292 -2.03 -21.36 -11.51
N ASP A 293 -3.22 -21.05 -10.97
CA ASP A 293 -4.03 -19.90 -11.38
C ASP A 293 -3.70 -18.61 -10.61
N VAL A 294 -2.79 -18.68 -9.64
CA VAL A 294 -2.39 -17.50 -8.85
C VAL A 294 -1.14 -16.86 -9.43
N ILE A 295 -1.22 -15.55 -9.62
CA ILE A 295 -0.19 -14.65 -10.15
C ILE A 295 -0.15 -13.42 -9.25
N PRO A 296 0.26 -13.56 -7.98
CA PRO A 296 0.21 -12.49 -7.00
C PRO A 296 1.03 -11.29 -7.48
N VAL A 297 0.40 -10.11 -7.45
CA VAL A 297 1.06 -8.85 -7.80
C VAL A 297 1.34 -8.07 -6.52
N ILE A 298 2.60 -7.72 -6.29
CA ILE A 298 2.95 -6.71 -5.28
C ILE A 298 3.25 -5.38 -5.97
N VAL A 299 2.79 -4.30 -5.36
CA VAL A 299 2.90 -2.95 -5.91
C VAL A 299 3.88 -2.16 -5.06
N PHE A 300 4.96 -1.68 -5.66
CA PHE A 300 5.85 -0.70 -5.05
C PHE A 300 5.54 0.67 -5.64
N ILE A 301 5.13 1.62 -4.80
CA ILE A 301 4.73 2.95 -5.24
C ILE A 301 5.55 4.02 -4.56
N ASN A 302 6.07 4.96 -5.35
CA ASN A 302 6.62 6.20 -4.84
C ASN A 302 5.50 7.26 -4.80
N PRO A 303 4.97 7.62 -3.61
CA PRO A 303 3.83 8.54 -3.53
C PRO A 303 4.13 9.95 -4.07
N LYS A 304 5.42 10.34 -4.08
CA LYS A 304 5.87 11.66 -4.54
C LYS A 304 5.94 11.76 -6.07
N SER A 305 5.87 10.65 -6.81
CA SER A 305 5.93 10.66 -8.27
C SER A 305 4.65 11.18 -8.92
N GLY A 306 4.79 11.77 -10.11
CA GLY A 306 3.69 12.21 -10.97
C GLY A 306 2.89 13.39 -10.45
N GLY A 307 3.51 14.36 -9.77
CA GLY A 307 2.78 15.49 -9.20
C GLY A 307 1.73 15.05 -8.17
N ASN A 308 2.12 14.18 -7.23
CA ASN A 308 1.28 13.56 -6.20
C ASN A 308 0.23 12.55 -6.72
N GLN A 309 0.29 12.12 -7.98
CA GLN A 309 -0.52 11.00 -8.48
C GLN A 309 -0.26 9.71 -7.71
N GLY A 310 0.98 9.50 -7.23
CA GLY A 310 1.35 8.34 -6.42
C GLY A 310 0.49 8.16 -5.16
N VAL A 311 0.18 9.24 -4.43
CA VAL A 311 -0.70 9.20 -3.24
C VAL A 311 -2.12 8.75 -3.61
N LYS A 312 -2.67 9.26 -4.73
CA LYS A 312 -4.02 8.88 -5.19
C LYS A 312 -4.06 7.41 -5.56
N LEU A 313 -3.05 6.94 -6.30
CA LEU A 313 -2.92 5.56 -6.77
C LEU A 313 -2.72 4.56 -5.62
N LEU A 314 -1.92 4.91 -4.60
CA LEU A 314 -1.72 4.08 -3.40
C LEU A 314 -3.07 3.63 -2.82
N GLY A 315 -4.00 4.59 -2.63
CA GLY A 315 -5.33 4.27 -2.12
C GLY A 315 -6.21 3.47 -3.09
N LYS A 316 -6.06 3.67 -4.42
CA LYS A 316 -6.79 2.87 -5.42
C LYS A 316 -6.30 1.41 -5.42
N PHE A 317 -4.99 1.18 -5.33
CA PHE A 317 -4.41 -0.17 -5.22
C PHE A 317 -4.84 -0.86 -3.93
N GLN A 318 -4.81 -0.20 -2.77
CA GLN A 318 -5.24 -0.78 -1.50
C GLN A 318 -6.74 -1.13 -1.47
N HIS A 319 -7.56 -0.45 -2.28
CA HIS A 319 -8.97 -0.78 -2.44
C HIS A 319 -9.17 -2.10 -3.21
N LEU A 320 -8.43 -2.26 -4.31
CA LEU A 320 -8.56 -3.37 -5.26
C LEU A 320 -7.79 -4.62 -4.82
N LEU A 321 -6.65 -4.44 -4.15
CA LEU A 321 -5.79 -5.52 -3.66
C LEU A 321 -5.94 -5.70 -2.14
N ASN A 322 -5.21 -6.68 -1.60
CA ASN A 322 -4.92 -6.66 -0.17
C ASN A 322 -3.99 -5.47 0.12
N PRO A 323 -4.30 -4.57 1.07
CA PRO A 323 -3.43 -3.44 1.42
C PRO A 323 -1.98 -3.83 1.70
N ARG A 324 -1.74 -5.05 2.20
CA ARG A 324 -0.41 -5.63 2.45
C ARG A 324 0.35 -6.06 1.19
N GLN A 325 -0.23 -5.94 0.01
CA GLN A 325 0.46 -6.07 -1.28
C GLN A 325 0.98 -4.74 -1.80
N VAL A 326 0.60 -3.61 -1.18
CA VAL A 326 0.89 -2.26 -1.67
C VAL A 326 1.87 -1.59 -0.72
N PHE A 327 3.08 -1.35 -1.22
CA PHE A 327 4.22 -0.84 -0.49
C PHE A 327 4.53 0.59 -0.90
N ASP A 328 4.44 1.50 0.06
CA ASP A 328 4.99 2.84 -0.08
C ASP A 328 6.51 2.76 0.02
N LEU A 329 7.20 3.11 -1.06
CA LEU A 329 8.66 3.06 -1.14
C LEU A 329 9.36 4.03 -0.20
N THR A 330 8.68 5.08 0.26
CA THR A 330 9.23 6.01 1.27
C THR A 330 9.25 5.39 2.66
N GLN A 331 8.55 4.27 2.87
CA GLN A 331 8.45 3.54 4.15
C GLN A 331 9.38 2.33 4.17
N GLY A 332 10.69 2.56 4.12
CA GLY A 332 11.71 1.50 4.24
C GLY A 332 12.06 0.78 2.92
N GLY A 333 11.60 1.29 1.77
CA GLY A 333 11.97 0.80 0.45
C GLY A 333 11.42 -0.59 0.09
N PRO A 334 11.88 -1.20 -1.03
CA PRO A 334 11.25 -2.40 -1.57
C PRO A 334 11.70 -3.71 -0.90
N LYS A 335 12.80 -3.69 -0.14
CA LYS A 335 13.46 -4.89 0.39
C LYS A 335 12.52 -5.74 1.24
N MET A 336 11.79 -5.13 2.17
CA MET A 336 10.88 -5.85 3.06
C MET A 336 9.79 -6.59 2.27
N GLY A 337 9.15 -5.92 1.30
CA GLY A 337 8.12 -6.53 0.46
C GLY A 337 8.66 -7.69 -0.37
N LEU A 338 9.81 -7.52 -1.01
CA LEU A 338 10.45 -8.58 -1.78
C LEU A 338 10.83 -9.78 -0.90
N GLU A 339 11.36 -9.55 0.30
CA GLU A 339 11.71 -10.62 1.23
C GLU A 339 10.50 -11.37 1.80
N LEU A 340 9.40 -10.65 2.10
CA LEU A 340 8.17 -11.24 2.62
C LEU A 340 7.52 -12.15 1.59
N PHE A 341 7.43 -11.68 0.34
CA PHE A 341 6.70 -12.36 -0.74
C PHE A 341 7.58 -13.29 -1.59
N ARG A 342 8.87 -13.45 -1.28
CA ARG A 342 9.83 -14.28 -2.06
C ARG A 342 9.44 -15.73 -2.34
N LYS A 343 8.49 -16.29 -1.60
CA LYS A 343 8.00 -17.67 -1.77
C LYS A 343 6.69 -17.74 -2.57
N ALA A 344 6.12 -16.60 -2.94
CA ALA A 344 4.90 -16.52 -3.72
C ALA A 344 5.13 -17.14 -5.11
N PRO A 345 4.29 -18.10 -5.54
CA PRO A 345 4.39 -18.67 -6.87
C PRO A 345 4.06 -17.60 -7.90
N ASN A 346 4.70 -17.62 -9.07
CA ASN A 346 4.42 -16.70 -10.19
C ASN A 346 4.39 -15.21 -9.80
N LEU A 347 5.21 -14.81 -8.82
CA LEU A 347 5.22 -13.44 -8.29
C LEU A 347 5.51 -12.43 -9.40
N ARG A 348 4.67 -11.40 -9.49
CA ARG A 348 4.90 -10.22 -10.32
C ARG A 348 5.01 -8.97 -9.46
N VAL A 349 5.81 -8.02 -9.92
CA VAL A 349 6.06 -6.75 -9.27
C VAL A 349 5.58 -5.63 -10.19
N LEU A 350 4.81 -4.69 -9.66
CA LEU A 350 4.47 -3.44 -10.33
C LEU A 350 5.22 -2.29 -9.65
N ALA A 351 6.14 -1.65 -10.35
CA ALA A 351 6.86 -0.48 -9.88
C ALA A 351 6.21 0.80 -10.42
N CYS A 352 5.63 1.61 -9.52
CA CYS A 352 4.92 2.85 -9.84
C CYS A 352 5.80 4.06 -9.51
N GLY A 353 6.34 4.71 -10.55
CA GLY A 353 7.29 5.81 -10.41
C GLY A 353 7.93 6.19 -11.75
N GLY A 354 9.04 6.93 -11.71
CA GLY A 354 9.92 7.14 -12.87
C GLY A 354 11.04 6.11 -12.93
N ASP A 355 11.97 6.25 -13.89
CA ASP A 355 13.07 5.30 -14.13
C ASP A 355 13.91 5.02 -12.89
N GLY A 356 14.22 6.04 -12.07
CA GLY A 356 14.96 5.86 -10.82
C GLY A 356 14.22 5.00 -9.79
N THR A 357 12.88 5.04 -9.76
CA THR A 357 12.06 4.20 -8.87
C THR A 357 12.10 2.74 -9.34
N VAL A 358 11.97 2.50 -10.65
CA VAL A 358 12.07 1.15 -11.22
C VAL A 358 13.47 0.58 -11.01
N GLY A 359 14.50 1.39 -11.27
CA GLY A 359 15.89 1.03 -11.04
C GLY A 359 16.19 0.67 -9.58
N TRP A 360 15.62 1.40 -8.62
CA TRP A 360 15.78 1.06 -7.20
C TRP A 360 15.19 -0.32 -6.86
N VAL A 361 13.99 -0.63 -7.34
CA VAL A 361 13.37 -1.96 -7.14
C VAL A 361 14.23 -3.06 -7.74
N LEU A 362 14.69 -2.88 -8.97
CA LEU A 362 15.56 -3.83 -9.69
C LEU A 362 16.91 -4.04 -8.96
N SER A 363 17.56 -2.96 -8.51
CA SER A 363 18.80 -3.06 -7.74
C SER A 363 18.62 -3.80 -6.43
N VAL A 364 17.49 -3.61 -5.74
CA VAL A 364 17.21 -4.36 -4.51
C VAL A 364 16.97 -5.83 -4.79
N LEU A 365 16.31 -6.19 -5.89
CA LEU A 365 16.19 -7.59 -6.34
C LEU A 365 17.56 -8.26 -6.52
N ASP A 366 18.52 -7.56 -7.14
CA ASP A 366 19.89 -8.08 -7.35
C ASP A 366 20.64 -8.30 -6.03
N MET A 367 20.38 -7.47 -5.02
CA MET A 367 21.03 -7.53 -3.72
C MET A 367 20.45 -8.62 -2.79
N LEU A 368 19.31 -9.23 -3.14
CA LEU A 368 18.72 -10.27 -2.29
C LEU A 368 19.58 -11.53 -2.27
N ASN A 369 19.90 -11.98 -1.06
CA ASN A 369 20.66 -13.21 -0.85
C ASN A 369 19.93 -14.17 0.13
N PRO A 370 19.56 -15.40 -0.27
CA PRO A 370 19.66 -15.91 -1.64
C PRO A 370 18.71 -15.14 -2.59
N PRO A 371 18.96 -15.16 -3.91
CA PRO A 371 18.06 -14.54 -4.89
C PRO A 371 16.67 -15.18 -4.85
N ILE A 372 15.68 -14.46 -5.38
CA ILE A 372 14.33 -15.02 -5.60
C ILE A 372 14.40 -15.89 -6.85
N THR A 373 13.91 -17.13 -6.78
CA THR A 373 13.97 -18.09 -7.89
C THR A 373 12.60 -18.74 -8.09
N PRO A 374 11.99 -18.62 -9.29
CA PRO A 374 12.43 -17.79 -10.43
C PRO A 374 12.42 -16.29 -10.08
N ALA A 375 13.21 -15.49 -10.80
CA ALA A 375 13.19 -14.04 -10.62
C ALA A 375 11.79 -13.50 -10.98
N PRO A 376 11.19 -12.62 -10.16
CA PRO A 376 9.87 -12.09 -10.45
C PRO A 376 9.93 -11.11 -11.63
N ALA A 377 8.91 -11.15 -12.49
CA ALA A 377 8.77 -10.16 -13.55
C ALA A 377 8.41 -8.79 -12.96
N VAL A 378 9.00 -7.72 -13.50
CA VAL A 378 8.77 -6.34 -13.05
C VAL A 378 8.11 -5.56 -14.19
N GLY A 379 6.89 -5.07 -13.97
CA GLY A 379 6.23 -4.11 -14.85
C GLY A 379 6.32 -2.69 -14.29
N VAL A 380 6.09 -1.72 -15.16
CA VAL A 380 6.23 -0.29 -14.85
C VAL A 380 4.89 0.41 -14.97
N LEU A 381 4.49 1.16 -13.93
CA LEU A 381 3.47 2.19 -14.05
C LEU A 381 4.18 3.56 -14.13
N PRO A 382 4.27 4.18 -15.33
CA PRO A 382 5.07 5.38 -15.55
C PRO A 382 4.43 6.62 -14.90
N LEU A 383 4.99 7.06 -13.78
CA LEU A 383 4.57 8.27 -13.05
C LEU A 383 5.62 9.40 -13.14
N GLY A 384 6.75 9.20 -13.81
CA GLY A 384 7.76 10.23 -13.99
C GLY A 384 7.50 11.14 -15.20
N THR A 385 8.42 12.06 -15.46
CA THR A 385 8.43 12.89 -16.69
C THR A 385 9.22 12.21 -17.82
N GLY A 386 10.31 11.50 -17.45
CA GLY A 386 11.21 10.78 -18.38
C GLY A 386 10.63 9.46 -18.86
N ASN A 387 10.48 8.45 -17.99
CA ASN A 387 9.83 7.16 -18.25
C ASN A 387 10.35 6.43 -19.50
N ASP A 388 11.65 6.54 -19.81
CA ASP A 388 12.25 5.94 -21.00
C ASP A 388 12.17 4.42 -20.95
N LEU A 389 12.38 3.83 -19.76
CA LEU A 389 12.28 2.38 -19.56
C LEU A 389 10.86 1.88 -19.82
N ALA A 390 9.85 2.65 -19.39
CA ALA A 390 8.45 2.30 -19.63
C ALA A 390 8.11 2.34 -21.12
N ARG A 391 8.60 3.35 -21.86
CA ARG A 391 8.43 3.44 -23.32
C ARG A 391 9.09 2.27 -24.04
N ALA A 392 10.35 1.96 -23.70
CA ALA A 392 11.11 0.88 -24.31
C ALA A 392 10.45 -0.49 -24.08
N LEU A 393 9.84 -0.71 -22.91
CA LEU A 393 9.15 -1.95 -22.55
C LEU A 393 7.65 -1.98 -22.97
N GLY A 394 7.14 -0.93 -23.62
CA GLY A 394 5.77 -0.89 -24.11
C GLY A 394 4.69 -0.59 -23.06
N TRP A 395 5.06 -0.07 -21.88
CA TRP A 395 4.12 0.39 -20.84
C TRP A 395 3.61 1.82 -21.05
N GLY A 396 4.12 2.51 -22.08
CA GLY A 396 3.72 3.87 -22.44
C GLY A 396 4.57 4.96 -21.77
N GLY A 397 4.29 6.22 -22.12
CA GLY A 397 5.08 7.38 -21.71
C GLY A 397 4.67 8.02 -20.37
N GLY A 398 3.50 7.69 -19.84
CA GLY A 398 2.96 8.28 -18.62
C GLY A 398 1.56 7.77 -18.31
N TYR A 399 1.19 7.77 -17.04
CA TYR A 399 -0.16 7.43 -16.60
C TYR A 399 -1.13 8.61 -16.80
N THR A 400 -2.20 8.37 -17.55
CA THR A 400 -3.21 9.38 -17.91
C THR A 400 -4.57 9.06 -17.28
N ASP A 401 -4.56 8.81 -15.96
CA ASP A 401 -5.76 8.54 -15.16
C ASP A 401 -6.66 7.36 -15.60
N GLU A 402 -6.10 6.43 -16.38
CA GLU A 402 -6.82 5.23 -16.79
C GLU A 402 -7.24 4.36 -15.58
N PRO A 403 -8.29 3.52 -15.72
CA PRO A 403 -8.76 2.71 -14.60
C PRO A 403 -7.66 1.77 -14.08
N VAL A 404 -7.34 1.86 -12.78
CA VAL A 404 -6.36 0.97 -12.12
C VAL A 404 -6.72 -0.51 -12.27
N SER A 405 -8.01 -0.81 -12.40
CA SER A 405 -8.51 -2.15 -12.72
C SER A 405 -7.95 -2.71 -14.03
N LYS A 406 -7.81 -1.86 -15.07
CA LYS A 406 -7.24 -2.21 -16.36
C LYS A 406 -5.75 -2.54 -16.20
N ILE A 407 -4.99 -1.66 -15.55
CA ILE A 407 -3.56 -1.84 -15.28
C ILE A 407 -3.29 -3.14 -14.52
N LEU A 408 -4.06 -3.41 -13.46
CA LEU A 408 -3.92 -4.63 -12.65
C LEU A 408 -4.19 -5.92 -13.44
N ARG A 409 -5.13 -5.88 -14.38
CA ARG A 409 -5.39 -7.02 -15.28
C ARG A 409 -4.25 -7.20 -16.28
N GLU A 410 -3.77 -6.10 -16.87
CA GLU A 410 -2.69 -6.11 -17.85
C GLU A 410 -1.37 -6.63 -17.24
N ILE A 411 -1.00 -6.18 -16.03
CA ILE A 411 0.20 -6.71 -15.36
C ILE A 411 0.08 -8.18 -14.99
N GLY A 412 -1.12 -8.69 -14.68
CA GLY A 412 -1.33 -10.11 -14.40
C GLY A 412 -1.22 -10.99 -15.65
N MET A 413 -1.63 -10.47 -16.80
CA MET A 413 -1.69 -11.20 -18.08
C MET A 413 -0.52 -10.91 -19.03
N SER A 414 0.34 -9.94 -18.72
CA SER A 414 1.41 -9.50 -19.61
C SER A 414 2.41 -10.62 -19.92
N GLN A 415 3.01 -10.54 -21.10
CA GLN A 415 4.15 -11.36 -21.47
C GLN A 415 5.40 -10.88 -20.75
N CYS A 416 6.27 -11.83 -20.39
CA CYS A 416 7.56 -11.52 -19.77
C CYS A 416 8.61 -11.46 -20.88
N VAL A 417 9.38 -10.38 -20.88
CA VAL A 417 10.55 -10.21 -21.75
C VAL A 417 11.81 -10.16 -20.90
N LEU A 418 12.92 -10.66 -21.44
CA LEU A 418 14.23 -10.49 -20.81
C LEU A 418 14.74 -9.09 -21.13
N MET A 419 15.39 -8.49 -20.14
CA MET A 419 15.96 -7.16 -20.24
C MET A 419 17.40 -7.22 -19.76
N ASP A 420 18.32 -6.72 -20.59
CA ASP A 420 19.72 -6.59 -20.24
C ASP A 420 19.92 -5.39 -19.30
N ARG A 421 20.82 -5.56 -18.33
CA ARG A 421 21.18 -4.51 -17.37
C ARG A 421 22.69 -4.40 -17.31
N TRP A 422 23.21 -3.21 -17.51
CA TRP A 422 24.64 -2.99 -17.71
C TRP A 422 25.32 -2.62 -16.39
N ARG A 423 26.35 -3.38 -16.01
CA ARG A 423 27.20 -3.02 -14.88
C ARG A 423 28.37 -2.16 -15.37
N LEU A 424 28.45 -0.93 -14.88
CA LEU A 424 29.54 -0.01 -15.16
C LEU A 424 30.60 -0.10 -14.06
N ASN A 425 31.86 -0.08 -14.49
CA ASN A 425 33.02 0.06 -13.63
C ASN A 425 33.75 1.34 -14.03
N VAL A 426 33.82 2.30 -13.11
CA VAL A 426 34.43 3.61 -13.35
C VAL A 426 35.63 3.75 -12.43
N THR A 427 36.79 4.06 -13.00
CA THR A 427 38.05 4.21 -12.28
C THR A 427 38.65 5.57 -12.57
N PRO A 428 39.19 6.29 -11.55
CA PRO A 428 39.90 7.53 -11.78
C PRO A 428 41.05 7.36 -12.77
N ASN A 429 41.20 8.30 -13.69
CA ASN A 429 42.35 8.34 -14.59
C ASN A 429 43.52 9.03 -13.86
N ARG A 430 44.56 8.27 -13.51
CA ARG A 430 45.74 8.78 -12.78
C ARG A 430 46.77 9.45 -13.68
N GLU A 431 46.58 9.41 -14.99
CA GLU A 431 47.49 9.99 -15.98
C GLU A 431 47.20 11.47 -16.28
N VAL A 432 46.10 11.99 -15.75
CA VAL A 432 45.64 13.38 -15.96
C VAL A 432 45.69 14.10 -14.62
N GLU A 433 46.32 15.28 -14.57
CA GLU A 433 46.28 16.13 -13.39
C GLU A 433 44.84 16.54 -13.11
N ASP A 434 44.42 16.41 -11.85
CA ASP A 434 43.10 16.86 -11.40
C ASP A 434 43.00 18.36 -11.65
N ASP A 435 42.03 18.77 -12.48
CA ASP A 435 41.77 20.17 -12.78
C ASP A 435 41.18 20.91 -11.56
N ASN A 436 41.06 20.24 -10.41
CA ASN A 436 40.58 20.74 -9.12
C ASN A 436 39.22 21.43 -9.26
N VAL A 437 38.43 21.02 -10.25
CA VAL A 437 37.05 21.50 -10.38
C VAL A 437 36.30 20.92 -9.19
N SER A 438 35.83 21.79 -8.30
CA SER A 438 35.17 21.49 -7.02
C SER A 438 33.85 20.67 -7.12
N ARG A 439 33.58 20.08 -8.28
CA ARG A 439 32.38 19.31 -8.64
C ARG A 439 32.67 17.82 -8.90
N SER A 440 33.93 17.38 -8.88
CA SER A 440 34.29 15.96 -9.01
C SER A 440 33.84 15.17 -7.78
N LYS A 441 33.26 13.98 -8.00
CA LYS A 441 32.89 13.03 -6.95
C LYS A 441 33.73 11.78 -7.10
N ASP A 442 34.35 11.34 -6.01
CA ASP A 442 35.22 10.15 -5.99
C ASP A 442 34.50 8.84 -6.36
N ASN A 443 33.17 8.82 -6.22
CA ASN A 443 32.35 7.63 -6.47
C ASN A 443 31.14 7.94 -7.35
N VAL A 444 30.85 7.02 -8.26
CA VAL A 444 29.62 7.05 -9.07
C VAL A 444 28.45 6.54 -8.22
N PRO A 445 27.32 7.27 -8.15
CA PRO A 445 26.19 6.91 -7.28
C PRO A 445 25.47 5.62 -7.69
N LEU A 446 25.60 5.22 -8.96
CA LEU A 446 24.98 4.01 -9.52
C LEU A 446 26.00 3.30 -10.44
N ASN A 447 26.17 1.99 -10.21
CA ASN A 447 27.04 1.14 -11.02
C ASN A 447 26.26 0.14 -11.90
N VAL A 448 24.93 0.19 -11.87
CA VAL A 448 24.05 -0.59 -12.75
C VAL A 448 23.12 0.36 -13.48
N ILE A 449 23.10 0.26 -14.81
CA ILE A 449 22.35 1.11 -15.73
C ILE A 449 21.30 0.27 -16.46
N ASN A 450 20.11 0.85 -16.61
CA ASN A 450 18.95 0.19 -17.21
C ASN A 450 18.59 0.75 -18.60
N ASN A 451 18.97 1.99 -18.91
CA ASN A 451 18.58 2.67 -20.15
C ASN A 451 19.82 3.06 -20.97
N TYR A 452 20.57 4.05 -20.50
CA TYR A 452 21.72 4.61 -21.22
C TYR A 452 22.75 5.18 -20.24
N TYR A 453 23.98 5.32 -20.73
CA TYR A 453 25.09 6.02 -20.08
C TYR A 453 25.65 7.03 -21.08
N SER A 454 25.76 8.29 -20.69
CA SER A 454 26.27 9.37 -21.56
C SER A 454 27.35 10.21 -20.88
N PHE A 455 28.18 10.86 -21.70
CA PHE A 455 29.22 11.81 -21.30
C PHE A 455 29.27 12.97 -22.31
N GLY A 456 29.86 14.11 -21.92
CA GLY A 456 29.91 15.31 -22.76
C GLY A 456 28.65 16.19 -22.65
N VAL A 457 28.25 16.82 -23.75
CA VAL A 457 27.19 17.85 -23.78
C VAL A 457 25.84 17.30 -23.30
N ASP A 458 25.45 16.09 -23.71
CA ASP A 458 24.19 15.47 -23.27
C ASP A 458 24.13 15.28 -21.76
N ALA A 459 25.20 14.73 -21.17
CA ALA A 459 25.30 14.55 -19.72
C ALA A 459 25.31 15.89 -18.97
N HIS A 460 25.92 16.93 -19.56
CA HIS A 460 25.92 18.28 -18.99
C HIS A 460 24.51 18.89 -18.95
N ILE A 461 23.76 18.80 -20.05
CA ILE A 461 22.37 19.28 -20.13
C ILE A 461 21.49 18.51 -19.13
N ALA A 462 21.63 17.18 -19.05
CA ALA A 462 20.89 16.36 -18.10
C ALA A 462 21.16 16.75 -16.63
N LEU A 463 22.41 17.13 -16.32
CA LEU A 463 22.78 17.64 -14.99
C LEU A 463 22.14 18.99 -14.69
N GLU A 464 22.17 19.94 -15.63
CA GLU A 464 21.51 21.25 -15.47
C GLU A 464 20.00 21.10 -15.20
N PHE A 465 19.33 20.22 -15.94
CA PHE A 465 17.92 19.90 -15.68
C PHE A 465 17.67 19.27 -14.30
N HIS A 466 18.62 18.48 -13.79
CA HIS A 466 18.50 17.89 -12.46
C HIS A 466 18.65 18.94 -11.36
N GLU A 467 19.59 19.88 -11.51
CA GLU A 467 19.84 20.97 -10.55
C GLU A 467 18.72 22.03 -10.55
N ALA A 468 17.94 22.13 -11.63
CA ALA A 468 16.81 23.05 -11.76
C ALA A 468 15.46 22.52 -11.22
N ARG A 469 15.39 21.24 -10.78
CA ARG A 469 14.17 20.60 -10.24
C ARG A 469 14.18 20.59 -8.71
#